data_AF-A0A1S3TDM8-F1
#
_entry.id   AF-A0A1S3TDM8-F1
#
_cell.length_a   1.000
_cell.length_b   1.000
_cell.length_c   1.000
_cell.angle_alpha   90.00
_cell.angle_beta   90.00
_cell.angle_gamma   90.00
#
_symmetry.space_group_name_H-M   'P 1'
#
loop_
_entity.id
_entity.type
_entity.pdbx_description
1 polymer ?
#
loop_
_entity_poly.entity_id
_entity_poly.type
_entity_poly.pdbx_seq_one_letter_code
_entity_poly.pdbx_strand_id
1 'polypeptide(L)'
;MDDFESGSKEEVATEVFGFMAAEESDLGWLNGVEEALYDIVSLQNEDGSFSGDMWGEVHTLFSYIAICCLSILHCLDKINVEKAVKYIISCKNMDGGFGCTPGGESHVGQIFYCVGALAITGSLDLVDKDLLGWWLCKRQVKSGSLNGHPKKLPHVSKSFHLLLRCLKLKRKEKSELEDCFCKES
;
A
#
# COMPACT_ATOMS: atom_id res chain seq x y z
N MET A 1 -47.33 -6.94 -14.09
CA MET A 1 -46.31 -5.93 -14.41
C MET A 1 -45.11 -6.24 -13.57
N ASP A 2 -44.31 -7.09 -14.21
CA ASP A 2 -42.87 -7.14 -14.24
C ASP A 2 -42.14 -7.76 -13.05
N ASP A 3 -41.95 -9.07 -13.24
CA ASP A 3 -40.96 -9.95 -12.64
C ASP A 3 -39.54 -9.55 -13.08
N PHE A 4 -38.61 -9.46 -12.12
CA PHE A 4 -37.17 -9.31 -12.36
C PHE A 4 -36.51 -10.68 -12.24
N GLU A 5 -36.52 -11.45 -13.34
CA GLU A 5 -35.78 -12.70 -13.47
C GLU A 5 -34.33 -12.44 -13.94
N SER A 6 -33.41 -13.03 -13.17
CA SER A 6 -32.09 -13.53 -13.55
C SER A 6 -31.56 -13.21 -14.96
N GLY A 7 -30.77 -12.12 -15.07
CA GLY A 7 -29.74 -11.97 -16.11
C GLY A 7 -28.45 -12.67 -15.67
N SER A 8 -27.96 -13.60 -16.49
CA SER A 8 -26.78 -14.41 -16.23
C SER A 8 -25.50 -13.56 -16.18
N LYS A 9 -24.54 -14.00 -15.37
CA LYS A 9 -23.22 -13.36 -15.19
C LYS A 9 -22.38 -13.30 -16.48
N GLU A 10 -22.83 -13.91 -17.57
CA GLU A 10 -22.19 -13.85 -18.89
C GLU A 10 -22.43 -12.53 -19.64
N GLU A 11 -23.54 -11.81 -19.44
CA GLU A 11 -23.83 -10.62 -20.27
C GLU A 11 -22.97 -9.39 -19.90
N VAL A 12 -22.55 -9.26 -18.64
CA VAL A 12 -21.64 -8.18 -18.22
C VAL A 12 -20.21 -8.42 -18.73
N ALA A 13 -19.84 -9.68 -18.97
CA ALA A 13 -18.56 -10.00 -19.60
C ALA A 13 -18.54 -9.46 -21.03
N THR A 14 -19.62 -9.63 -21.80
CA THR A 14 -19.66 -9.24 -23.21
C THR A 14 -19.62 -7.73 -23.44
N GLU A 15 -20.21 -6.90 -22.56
CA GLU A 15 -20.10 -5.43 -22.68
C GLU A 15 -18.69 -4.90 -22.37
N VAL A 16 -17.86 -5.65 -21.63
CA VAL A 16 -16.43 -5.33 -21.43
C VAL A 16 -15.54 -5.98 -22.50
N PHE A 17 -15.95 -7.11 -23.08
CA PHE A 17 -15.23 -7.85 -24.12
C PHE A 17 -15.48 -7.38 -25.57
N GLY A 18 -16.30 -6.33 -25.77
CA GLY A 18 -16.45 -5.65 -27.07
C GLY A 18 -15.14 -5.04 -27.63
N PHE A 19 -14.04 -5.10 -26.87
CA PHE A 19 -12.71 -4.62 -27.26
C PHE A 19 -11.78 -5.75 -27.75
N MET A 20 -12.30 -6.85 -28.28
CA MET A 20 -11.51 -7.91 -28.93
C MET A 20 -11.49 -7.77 -30.47
N ALA A 21 -11.11 -6.58 -30.94
CA ALA A 21 -10.57 -6.41 -32.29
C ALA A 21 -9.33 -5.51 -32.17
N ALA A 22 -8.24 -6.11 -31.67
CA ALA A 22 -6.98 -5.40 -31.49
C ALA A 22 -6.45 -4.91 -32.84
N GLU A 23 -6.32 -3.59 -32.99
CA GLU A 23 -5.58 -2.97 -34.08
C GLU A 23 -4.07 -3.19 -33.89
N GLU A 24 -3.30 -3.11 -34.98
CA GLU A 24 -1.83 -3.28 -34.99
C GLU A 24 -1.08 -2.33 -34.02
N SER A 25 -1.72 -1.24 -33.60
CA SER A 25 -1.26 -0.28 -32.59
C SER A 25 -1.29 -0.80 -31.15
N ASP A 26 -2.18 -1.74 -30.81
CA ASP A 26 -2.32 -2.31 -29.47
C ASP A 26 -1.29 -3.41 -29.17
N LEU A 27 -0.74 -4.06 -30.20
CA LEU A 27 0.33 -5.06 -30.04
C LEU A 27 1.61 -4.45 -29.46
N GLY A 28 1.95 -3.21 -29.85
CA GLY A 28 3.09 -2.50 -29.27
C GLY A 28 2.87 -2.17 -27.78
N TRP A 29 1.64 -1.84 -27.41
CA TRP A 29 1.26 -1.57 -26.02
C TRP A 29 1.26 -2.86 -25.18
N LEU A 30 0.70 -3.96 -25.69
CA LEU A 30 0.71 -5.27 -25.03
C LEU A 30 2.14 -5.78 -24.80
N ASN A 31 3.00 -5.69 -25.82
CA ASN A 31 4.42 -6.06 -25.69
C ASN A 31 5.13 -5.22 -24.63
N GLY A 32 4.85 -3.92 -24.56
CA GLY A 32 5.41 -3.05 -23.52
C GLY A 32 4.94 -3.38 -22.11
N VAL A 33 3.70 -3.83 -21.94
CA VAL A 33 3.16 -4.29 -20.66
C VAL A 33 3.79 -5.62 -20.24
N GLU A 34 3.97 -6.56 -21.17
CA GLU A 34 4.62 -7.85 -20.89
C GLU A 34 6.09 -7.69 -20.50
N GLU A 35 6.84 -6.82 -21.18
CA GLU A 35 8.24 -6.51 -20.84
C GLU A 35 8.34 -5.87 -19.45
N ALA A 36 7.50 -4.86 -19.16
CA ALA A 36 7.46 -4.24 -17.85
C ALA A 36 7.07 -5.22 -16.72
N LEU A 37 6.17 -6.17 -17.00
CA LEU A 37 5.81 -7.24 -16.06
C LEU A 37 7.01 -8.15 -15.78
N TYR A 38 7.71 -8.59 -16.82
CA TYR A 38 8.90 -9.43 -16.69
C TYR A 38 9.97 -8.72 -15.84
N ASP A 39 10.24 -7.45 -16.11
CA ASP A 39 11.18 -6.64 -15.36
C ASP A 39 10.79 -6.55 -13.88
N ILE A 40 9.54 -6.19 -13.58
CA ILE A 40 9.07 -6.06 -12.18
C ILE A 40 9.17 -7.38 -11.43
N VAL A 41 8.78 -8.49 -12.05
CA VAL A 41 8.83 -9.83 -11.43
C VAL A 41 10.28 -10.22 -11.15
N SER A 42 11.20 -9.91 -12.08
CA SER A 42 12.63 -10.24 -11.94
C SER A 42 13.34 -9.49 -10.82
N LEU A 43 12.77 -8.36 -10.35
CA LEU A 43 13.33 -7.54 -9.29
C LEU A 43 13.03 -8.07 -7.87
N GLN A 44 12.25 -9.15 -7.73
CA GLN A 44 12.01 -9.76 -6.42
C GLN A 44 13.25 -10.51 -5.92
N ASN A 45 13.78 -10.09 -4.78
CA ASN A 45 14.93 -10.70 -4.12
C ASN A 45 14.53 -11.96 -3.32
N GLU A 46 15.53 -12.76 -2.94
CA GLU A 46 15.32 -14.01 -2.20
C GLU A 46 14.62 -13.84 -0.84
N ASP A 47 14.86 -12.71 -0.18
CA ASP A 47 14.25 -12.33 1.11
C ASP A 47 12.82 -11.79 0.97
N GLY A 48 12.35 -11.61 -0.27
CA GLY A 48 11.02 -11.08 -0.60
C GLY A 48 10.99 -9.58 -0.88
N SER A 49 12.08 -8.85 -0.63
CA SER A 49 12.18 -7.45 -1.00
C SER A 49 12.18 -7.26 -2.52
N PHE A 50 12.01 -6.01 -2.97
CA PHE A 50 12.14 -5.66 -4.38
C PHE A 50 13.25 -4.64 -4.54
N SER A 51 14.11 -4.89 -5.52
CA SER A 51 15.14 -3.94 -5.94
C SER A 51 14.53 -2.84 -6.83
N GLY A 52 15.02 -1.61 -6.72
CA GLY A 52 14.58 -0.51 -7.60
C GLY A 52 15.09 -0.63 -9.03
N ASP A 53 16.25 -1.27 -9.19
CA ASP A 53 16.96 -1.46 -10.44
C ASP A 53 18.04 -2.56 -10.29
N MET A 54 18.87 -2.68 -11.33
CA MET A 54 19.98 -3.64 -11.41
C MET A 54 21.11 -3.43 -10.38
N TRP A 55 21.16 -2.30 -9.67
CA TRP A 55 22.16 -2.05 -8.62
C TRP A 55 21.72 -2.57 -7.26
N GLY A 56 20.50 -3.12 -7.15
CA GLY A 56 20.06 -3.87 -5.97
C GLY A 56 19.71 -2.98 -4.77
N GLU A 57 19.40 -1.70 -5.00
CA GLU A 57 18.91 -0.85 -3.92
C GLU A 57 17.55 -1.36 -3.43
N VAL A 58 17.44 -1.60 -2.13
CA VAL A 58 16.22 -2.09 -1.50
C VAL A 58 15.59 -0.99 -0.66
N HIS A 59 14.30 -0.75 -0.91
CA HIS A 59 13.51 0.23 -0.19
C HIS A 59 12.03 -0.21 -0.21
N THR A 60 11.28 -0.06 0.88
CA THR A 60 9.86 -0.50 0.95
C THR A 60 8.96 0.15 -0.11
N LEU A 61 9.27 1.37 -0.56
CA LEU A 61 8.74 1.98 -1.80
C LEU A 61 8.75 1.03 -3.00
N PHE A 62 9.87 0.38 -3.32
CA PHE A 62 9.97 -0.50 -4.49
C PHE A 62 9.07 -1.71 -4.34
N SER A 63 9.02 -2.31 -3.15
CA SER A 63 8.07 -3.39 -2.85
C SER A 63 6.62 -2.94 -3.02
N TYR A 64 6.26 -1.74 -2.56
CA TYR A 64 4.92 -1.19 -2.74
C TYR A 64 4.58 -0.95 -4.21
N ILE A 65 5.48 -0.34 -5.00
CA ILE A 65 5.25 -0.07 -6.42
C ILE A 65 5.09 -1.40 -7.17
N ALA A 66 5.98 -2.38 -6.95
CA ALA A 66 5.90 -3.68 -7.61
C ALA A 66 4.55 -4.37 -7.32
N ILE A 67 4.17 -4.47 -6.04
CA ILE A 67 2.89 -5.07 -5.62
C ILE A 67 1.69 -4.30 -6.20
N CYS A 68 1.74 -2.96 -6.22
CA CYS A 68 0.69 -2.13 -6.78
C CYS A 68 0.51 -2.34 -8.28
N CYS A 69 1.59 -2.29 -9.06
CA CYS A 69 1.57 -2.53 -10.49
C CYS A 69 1.04 -3.94 -10.81
N LEU A 70 1.59 -4.97 -10.14
CA LEU A 70 1.15 -6.35 -10.34
C LEU A 70 -0.31 -6.57 -9.93
N SER A 71 -0.80 -5.86 -8.91
CA SER A 71 -2.21 -5.91 -8.54
C SER A 71 -3.13 -5.27 -9.58
N ILE A 72 -2.74 -4.13 -10.15
CA ILE A 72 -3.50 -3.45 -11.20
C ILE A 72 -3.55 -4.32 -12.47
N LEU A 73 -2.45 -5.01 -12.77
CA LEU A 73 -2.32 -5.91 -13.92
C LEU A 73 -2.85 -7.33 -13.62
N HIS A 74 -3.46 -7.58 -12.45
CA HIS A 74 -3.96 -8.89 -12.03
C HIS A 74 -2.94 -10.03 -12.12
N CYS A 75 -1.66 -9.73 -11.85
CA CYS A 75 -0.52 -10.63 -12.01
C CYS A 75 0.26 -10.86 -10.69
N LEU A 76 -0.39 -10.71 -9.54
CA LEU A 76 0.25 -10.97 -8.22
C LEU A 76 0.69 -12.43 -8.05
N ASP A 77 0.09 -13.37 -8.79
CA ASP A 77 0.47 -14.78 -8.83
C ASP A 77 1.87 -15.03 -9.42
N LYS A 78 2.45 -14.03 -10.09
CA LYS A 78 3.79 -14.12 -10.69
C LYS A 78 4.94 -13.92 -9.69
N ILE A 79 4.65 -13.46 -8.48
CA ILE A 79 5.65 -13.22 -7.44
C ILE A 79 5.37 -14.07 -6.20
N ASN A 80 6.38 -14.21 -5.34
CA ASN A 80 6.17 -14.80 -4.02
C ASN A 80 5.59 -13.75 -3.06
N VAL A 81 4.27 -13.65 -3.03
CA VAL A 81 3.54 -12.69 -2.17
C VAL A 81 3.84 -12.92 -0.69
N GLU A 82 3.94 -14.17 -0.24
CA GLU A 82 4.22 -14.47 1.17
C GLU A 82 5.59 -13.94 1.62
N LYS A 83 6.62 -14.09 0.79
CA LYS A 83 7.94 -13.54 1.06
C LYS A 83 7.91 -12.02 1.06
N ALA A 84 7.22 -11.40 0.10
CA ALA A 84 7.08 -9.94 0.06
C ALA A 84 6.41 -9.39 1.33
N VAL A 85 5.33 -10.05 1.79
CA VAL A 85 4.67 -9.70 3.05
C VAL A 85 5.61 -9.89 4.24
N LYS A 86 6.35 -11.00 4.32
CA LYS A 86 7.34 -11.23 5.38
C LYS A 86 8.41 -10.14 5.42
N TYR A 87 8.91 -9.71 4.26
CA TYR A 87 9.86 -8.61 4.18
C TYR A 87 9.26 -7.29 4.68
N ILE A 88 8.06 -6.92 4.22
CA ILE A 88 7.39 -5.69 4.68
C ILE A 88 7.20 -5.70 6.20
N ILE A 89 6.82 -6.84 6.77
CA ILE A 89 6.63 -6.98 8.23
C ILE A 89 7.95 -6.89 8.98
N SER A 90 9.07 -7.33 8.43
CA SER A 90 10.39 -7.17 9.08
C SER A 90 10.85 -5.70 9.14
N CYS A 91 10.26 -4.81 8.33
CA CYS A 91 10.44 -3.36 8.42
C CYS A 91 9.59 -2.68 9.51
N LYS A 92 8.72 -3.42 10.23
CA LYS A 92 7.91 -2.90 11.34
C LYS A 92 8.77 -2.69 12.58
N ASN A 93 8.64 -1.54 13.21
CA ASN A 93 9.34 -1.19 14.45
C ASN A 93 8.47 -1.37 15.70
N MET A 94 9.11 -1.37 16.87
CA MET A 94 8.44 -1.49 18.17
C MET A 94 7.43 -0.37 18.45
N ASP A 95 7.61 0.79 17.81
CA ASP A 95 6.71 1.94 17.94
C ASP A 95 5.44 1.81 17.06
N GLY A 96 5.29 0.70 16.34
CA GLY A 96 4.18 0.44 15.41
C GLY A 96 4.37 1.05 14.02
N GLY A 97 5.39 1.88 13.82
CA GLY A 97 5.75 2.45 12.52
C GLY A 97 6.55 1.48 11.65
N PHE A 98 6.93 1.95 10.46
CA PHE A 98 7.71 1.19 9.49
C PHE A 98 8.91 1.99 9.00
N GLY A 99 10.03 1.28 8.78
CA GLY A 99 11.26 1.79 8.20
C GLY A 99 11.35 1.62 6.68
N CYS A 100 12.39 2.22 6.10
CA CYS A 100 12.79 2.05 4.70
C CYS A 100 13.23 0.60 4.40
N THR A 101 13.93 0.00 5.36
CA THR A 101 14.45 -1.37 5.39
C THR A 101 14.34 -1.90 6.83
N PRO A 102 14.58 -3.20 7.08
CA PRO A 102 14.55 -3.75 8.44
C PRO A 102 15.52 -3.01 9.38
N GLY A 103 15.01 -2.57 10.53
CA GLY A 103 15.76 -1.74 11.49
C GLY A 103 15.87 -0.25 11.12
N GLY A 104 15.35 0.17 9.96
CA GLY A 104 15.28 1.57 9.57
C GLY A 104 14.28 2.38 10.40
N GLU A 105 14.51 3.68 10.53
CA GLU A 105 13.67 4.56 11.35
C GLU A 105 12.23 4.67 10.84
N SER A 106 11.28 4.64 11.79
CA SER A 106 9.86 4.82 11.50
C SER A 106 9.56 6.18 10.87
N HIS A 107 8.97 6.16 9.67
CA HIS A 107 8.62 7.37 8.93
C HIS A 107 7.27 7.25 8.22
N VAL A 108 6.52 8.35 8.17
CA VAL A 108 5.13 8.37 7.64
C VAL A 108 5.03 7.87 6.20
N GLY A 109 6.02 8.19 5.37
CA GLY A 109 6.06 7.71 3.98
C GLY A 109 6.24 6.19 3.89
N GLN A 110 7.07 5.62 4.76
CA GLN A 110 7.33 4.18 4.77
C GLN A 110 6.12 3.41 5.28
N ILE A 111 5.43 3.95 6.28
CA ILE A 111 4.14 3.44 6.73
C ILE A 111 3.14 3.42 5.57
N PHE A 112 3.10 4.48 4.75
CA PHE A 112 2.21 4.50 3.59
C PHE A 112 2.49 3.36 2.61
N TYR A 113 3.75 3.15 2.25
CA TYR A 113 4.13 2.06 1.34
C TYR A 113 3.84 0.69 1.96
N CYS A 114 4.23 0.46 3.21
CA CYS A 114 4.08 -0.84 3.87
C CYS A 114 2.61 -1.20 4.10
N VAL A 115 1.82 -0.30 4.66
CA VAL A 115 0.39 -0.53 4.92
C VAL A 115 -0.38 -0.66 3.61
N GLY A 116 -0.03 0.14 2.59
CA GLY A 116 -0.63 0.04 1.26
C GLY A 116 -0.37 -1.32 0.62
N ALA A 117 0.87 -1.81 0.67
CA ALA A 117 1.22 -3.13 0.16
C ALA A 117 0.49 -4.25 0.92
N LEU A 118 0.45 -4.19 2.26
CA LEU A 118 -0.31 -5.15 3.08
C LEU A 118 -1.81 -5.11 2.81
N ALA A 119 -2.37 -3.95 2.46
CA ALA A 119 -3.77 -3.84 2.04
C ALA A 119 -4.04 -4.56 0.73
N ILE A 120 -3.16 -4.39 -0.25
CA ILE A 120 -3.26 -5.02 -1.57
C ILE A 120 -3.12 -6.54 -1.45
N THR A 121 -2.21 -7.03 -0.61
CA THR A 121 -2.00 -8.47 -0.40
C THR A 121 -2.96 -9.09 0.62
N GLY A 122 -3.93 -8.33 1.14
CA GLY A 122 -4.91 -8.83 2.10
C GLY A 122 -4.35 -9.17 3.48
N SER A 123 -3.17 -8.66 3.84
CA SER A 123 -2.41 -8.97 5.06
C SER A 123 -2.45 -7.85 6.12
N LEU A 124 -3.52 -7.05 6.16
CA LEU A 124 -3.67 -5.93 7.11
C LEU A 124 -3.87 -6.36 8.56
N ASP A 125 -4.21 -7.61 8.80
CA ASP A 125 -4.32 -8.23 10.12
C ASP A 125 -2.98 -8.31 10.86
N LEU A 126 -1.85 -8.26 10.13
CA LEU A 126 -0.51 -8.25 10.70
C LEU A 126 -0.10 -6.88 11.30
N VAL A 127 -0.89 -5.84 11.06
CA VAL A 127 -0.65 -4.48 11.55
C VAL A 127 -1.40 -4.27 12.87
N ASP A 128 -0.68 -3.80 13.88
CA ASP A 128 -1.30 -3.32 15.12
C ASP A 128 -1.91 -1.94 14.83
N LYS A 129 -3.22 -1.92 14.58
CA LYS A 129 -3.95 -0.71 14.18
C LYS A 129 -4.01 0.31 15.30
N ASP A 130 -4.05 -0.12 16.56
CA ASP A 130 -4.15 0.78 17.70
C ASP A 130 -2.81 1.47 17.96
N LEU A 131 -1.72 0.69 17.96
CA LEU A 131 -0.37 1.25 18.13
C LEU A 131 0.02 2.15 16.96
N LEU A 132 -0.23 1.71 15.72
CA LEU A 132 0.02 2.53 14.54
C LEU A 132 -0.87 3.78 14.51
N GLY A 133 -2.14 3.65 14.90
CA GLY A 133 -3.07 4.77 15.02
C GLY A 133 -2.56 5.82 16.02
N TRP A 134 -2.11 5.37 17.20
CA TRP A 134 -1.48 6.23 18.20
C TRP A 134 -0.22 6.92 17.64
N TRP A 135 0.65 6.18 16.96
CA TRP A 135 1.89 6.70 16.37
C TRP A 135 1.62 7.83 15.34
N LEU A 136 0.58 7.66 14.52
CA LEU A 136 0.14 8.65 13.53
C LEU A 136 -0.48 9.87 14.22
N CYS A 137 -1.33 9.67 15.22
CA CYS A 137 -1.95 10.75 15.99
C CYS A 137 -0.90 11.65 16.66
N LYS A 138 0.18 11.08 17.22
CA LYS A 138 1.28 11.87 17.81
C LYS A 138 2.01 12.77 16.83
N ARG A 139 1.91 12.51 15.52
CA ARG A 139 2.55 13.32 14.46
C ARG A 139 1.60 14.33 13.81
N GLN A 140 0.33 14.37 14.22
CA GLN A 140 -0.64 15.30 13.69
C GLN A 140 -0.37 16.72 14.18
N VAL A 141 -0.12 17.63 13.25
CA VAL A 141 -0.01 19.07 13.53
C VAL A 141 -1.40 19.72 13.48
N LYS A 142 -1.56 20.90 14.10
CA LYS A 142 -2.85 21.62 14.19
C LYS A 142 -3.53 21.88 12.83
N SER A 143 -2.76 21.93 11.74
CA SER A 143 -3.27 22.09 10.37
C SER A 143 -3.85 20.79 9.77
N GLY A 144 -3.75 19.65 10.47
CA GLY A 144 -4.22 18.35 10.00
C GLY A 144 -3.18 17.51 9.26
N SER A 145 -2.02 18.07 8.91
CA SER A 145 -0.90 17.34 8.29
C SER A 145 -0.11 16.50 9.30
N LEU A 146 0.71 15.57 8.82
CA LEU A 146 1.68 14.83 9.65
C LEU A 146 3.12 15.32 9.44
N ASN A 147 3.90 15.34 10.52
CA ASN A 147 5.36 15.42 10.44
C ASN A 147 5.93 14.02 10.15
N GLY A 148 6.83 13.91 9.17
CA GLY A 148 7.45 12.61 8.85
C GLY A 148 8.33 12.04 9.96
N HIS A 149 8.93 12.91 10.77
CA HIS A 149 9.76 12.62 11.92
C HIS A 149 9.62 13.78 12.96
N PRO A 150 9.78 13.56 14.27
CA PRO A 150 9.85 14.65 15.25
C PRO A 150 10.79 15.78 14.80
N LYS A 151 10.31 17.04 14.82
CA LYS A 151 11.03 18.27 14.39
C LYS A 151 11.14 18.56 12.88
N LYS A 152 10.64 17.72 11.97
CA LYS A 152 10.62 18.04 10.51
C LYS A 152 9.32 18.74 10.10
N LEU A 153 9.39 19.64 9.09
CA LEU A 153 8.23 20.35 8.55
C LEU A 153 7.16 19.38 8.01
N PRO A 154 5.86 19.70 8.16
CA PRO A 154 4.77 18.85 7.70
C PRO A 154 4.74 18.78 6.17
N HIS A 155 4.76 17.57 5.59
CA HIS A 155 4.86 17.41 4.14
C HIS A 155 3.88 16.43 3.48
N VAL A 156 2.87 15.89 4.19
CA VAL A 156 1.93 14.94 3.56
C VAL A 156 0.50 15.21 4.04
N SER A 157 -0.32 15.91 3.24
CA SER A 157 -1.70 16.27 3.63
C SER A 157 -2.82 15.60 2.82
N LYS A 158 -2.53 14.92 1.68
CA LYS A 158 -3.57 14.20 0.89
C LYS A 158 -3.50 12.69 1.01
N SER A 159 -2.31 12.09 0.91
CA SER A 159 -2.13 10.63 1.02
C SER A 159 -2.51 10.05 2.39
N PHE A 160 -2.53 10.89 3.44
CA PHE A 160 -2.91 10.53 4.80
C PHE A 160 -4.41 10.23 4.98
N HIS A 161 -5.30 10.99 4.32
CA HIS A 161 -6.75 10.71 4.41
C HIS A 161 -7.09 9.33 3.84
N LEU A 162 -6.36 8.90 2.80
CA LEU A 162 -6.50 7.56 2.23
C LEU A 162 -5.99 6.49 3.22
N LEU A 163 -4.83 6.71 3.84
CA LEU A 163 -4.26 5.76 4.80
C LEU A 163 -5.16 5.53 6.03
N LEU A 164 -5.66 6.60 6.64
CA LEU A 164 -6.60 6.51 7.77
C LEU A 164 -7.89 5.78 7.40
N ARG A 165 -8.39 6.00 6.18
CA ARG A 165 -9.60 5.35 5.69
C ARG A 165 -9.37 3.85 5.43
N CYS A 166 -8.20 3.48 4.90
CA CYS A 166 -7.81 2.07 4.72
C CYS A 166 -7.66 1.34 6.06
N LEU A 167 -7.11 1.99 7.09
CA LEU A 167 -6.99 1.40 8.43
C LEU A 167 -8.33 1.33 9.19
N LYS A 168 -9.43 1.87 8.63
CA LYS A 168 -10.74 2.02 9.28
C LYS A 168 -10.63 2.65 10.68
N LEU A 169 -9.60 3.48 10.89
CA LEU A 169 -9.43 4.21 12.14
C LEU A 169 -10.56 5.23 12.22
N LYS A 170 -11.54 4.97 13.09
CA LYS A 170 -12.54 5.98 13.43
C LYS A 170 -11.78 7.19 13.96
N ARG A 171 -12.10 8.36 13.43
CA ARG A 171 -11.66 9.65 13.98
C ARG A 171 -12.07 9.64 15.45
N LYS A 172 -11.16 9.35 16.37
CA LYS A 172 -11.40 9.66 17.77
C LYS A 172 -11.56 11.17 17.82
N GLU A 173 -12.72 11.62 18.32
CA GLU A 173 -12.91 13.05 18.51
C GLU A 173 -11.79 13.57 19.39
N LYS A 174 -11.35 14.79 19.09
CA LYS A 174 -10.21 15.46 19.72
C LYS A 174 -10.30 15.44 21.27
N SER A 175 -11.51 15.38 21.81
CA SER A 175 -11.81 15.23 23.25
C SER A 175 -11.26 13.94 23.86
N GLU A 176 -11.26 12.81 23.16
CA GLU A 176 -10.71 11.53 23.68
C GLU A 176 -9.18 11.48 23.65
N LEU A 177 -8.55 12.34 22.83
CA LEU A 177 -7.09 12.44 22.74
C LEU A 177 -6.52 13.40 23.78
N GLU A 178 -7.30 14.39 24.25
CA GLU A 178 -6.89 15.31 25.32
C GLU A 178 -6.68 14.57 26.66
N ASP A 179 -7.38 13.46 26.90
CA ASP A 179 -7.14 12.57 28.05
C ASP A 179 -5.76 11.87 28.00
N CYS A 180 -5.21 11.66 26.80
CA CYS A 180 -3.84 11.15 26.61
C CYS A 180 -2.76 12.25 26.68
N PHE A 181 -3.15 13.54 26.72
CA PHE A 181 -2.22 14.68 26.69
C PHE A 181 -2.03 15.37 28.05
N CYS A 182 -2.67 14.90 29.13
CA CYS A 182 -2.57 15.51 30.47
C CYS A 182 -2.26 14.54 31.62
N LYS A 183 -1.75 13.32 31.36
CA LYS A 183 -1.38 12.36 32.42
C LYS A 183 0.11 12.03 32.53
N GLU A 184 0.97 12.87 31.98
CA GLU A 184 2.36 12.96 32.44
C GLU A 184 2.62 14.44 32.76
N SER A 185 2.49 14.72 34.06
CA SER A 185 2.80 15.95 34.78
C SER A 185 4.26 16.37 34.66
#